data_AF-A0A4R3NFW3-F1
#
_entry.id   AF-A0A4R3NFW3-F1
#
_cell.length_a   1.000
_cell.length_b   1.000
_cell.length_c   1.000
_cell.angle_alpha   90.00
_cell.angle_beta   90.00
_cell.angle_gamma   90.00
#
_symmetry.space_group_name_H-M   'P 1'
#
loop_
_entity.id
_entity.type
_entity.pdbx_description
1 polymer ?
#
loop_
_entity_poly.entity_id
_entity_poly.type
_entity_poly.pdbx_seq_one_letter_code
_entity_poly.pdbx_strand_id
1 'polypeptide(L)' 'MAPPRKDNIPLTLRVSQDLLKLLDDRRREEEDIPTRPEMVRRILQDYFDKGR' A
#
# COMPACT_ATOMS: atom_id res chain seq x y z
N MET A 1 -5.74 29.65 -8.21
CA MET A 1 -4.75 28.56 -8.38
C MET A 1 -5.45 27.27 -8.00
N ALA A 2 -5.91 26.48 -8.98
CA ALA A 2 -6.47 25.17 -8.67
C ALA A 2 -5.34 24.28 -8.10
N PRO A 3 -5.56 23.55 -6.99
CA PRO A 3 -4.52 22.66 -6.49
C PRO A 3 -4.20 21.63 -7.58
N PRO A 4 -2.91 21.31 -7.81
CA PRO A 4 -2.54 20.30 -8.78
C PRO A 4 -3.32 19.03 -8.46
N ARG A 5 -4.09 18.54 -9.43
CA ARG A 5 -4.81 17.26 -9.30
C ARG A 5 -3.73 16.20 -9.13
N LYS A 6 -3.50 15.75 -7.90
CA LYS A 6 -2.72 14.54 -7.68
C LYS A 6 -3.59 13.42 -8.21
N ASP A 7 -3.11 12.65 -9.17
CA ASP A 7 -3.79 11.46 -9.72
C ASP A 7 -3.96 10.33 -8.68
N ASN A 8 -3.61 10.60 -7.42
CA ASN A 8 -3.79 9.71 -6.29
C ASN A 8 -5.11 10.04 -5.60
N ILE A 9 -6.01 9.06 -5.57
CA ILE A 9 -7.28 9.13 -4.85
C ILE A 9 -7.12 8.40 -3.50
N PRO A 10 -7.61 8.96 -2.38
CA PRO A 10 -7.57 8.27 -1.10
C PRO A 10 -8.43 7.00 -1.12
N LEU A 11 -7.90 5.90 -0.59
CA LEU A 11 -8.60 4.64 -0.41
C LEU A 11 -8.69 4.31 1.09
N THR A 12 -9.91 4.15 1.60
CA THR A 12 -10.15 3.69 2.97
C THR A 12 -10.40 2.19 2.95
N LEU A 13 -9.50 1.40 3.54
CA LEU A 13 -9.60 -0.06 3.60
C LEU A 13 -9.76 -0.53 5.04
N ARG A 14 -10.71 -1.43 5.28
CA ARG A 14 -10.81 -2.18 6.54
C ARG A 14 -10.19 -3.55 6.35
N VAL A 15 -9.25 -3.91 7.21
CA VAL A 15 -8.57 -5.21 7.21
C VAL A 15 -8.68 -5.85 8.59
N SER A 16 -8.52 -7.17 8.65
CA SER A 16 -8.39 -7.88 9.92
C SER A 16 -7.06 -7.51 10.63
N GLN A 17 -7.01 -7.73 11.94
CA GLN A 17 -5.80 -7.49 12.73
C GLN A 17 -4.63 -8.37 12.27
N ASP A 18 -4.92 -9.62 11.93
CA ASP A 18 -3.92 -10.57 11.42
C ASP A 18 -3.31 -10.09 10.11
N LEU A 19 -4.13 -9.60 9.18
CA LEU A 19 -3.64 -9.08 7.90
C LEU A 19 -2.81 -7.81 8.11
N LEU A 20 -3.21 -6.94 9.03
CA LEU A 20 -2.44 -5.75 9.38
C LEU A 20 -1.07 -6.12 9.96
N LYS A 21 -1.02 -7.15 10.81
CA LYS A 21 0.23 -7.65 11.38
C LYS A 21 1.16 -8.19 10.29
N LEU A 22 0.64 -9.05 9.40
CA LEU A 22 1.40 -9.56 8.26
C LEU A 22 1.97 -8.43 7.38
N LEU A 23 1.18 -7.39 7.15
CA LEU A 23 1.63 -6.21 6.40
C LEU A 23 2.76 -5.47 7.14
N ASP A 24 2.63 -5.27 8.45
CA ASP A 24 3.63 -4.60 9.28
C ASP A 24 4.92 -5.43 9.41
N ASP A 25 4.85 -6.76 9.47
CA ASP A 25 6.01 -7.65 9.46
C ASP A 25 6.75 -7.54 8.12
N ARG A 26 6.02 -7.68 6.99
CA ARG A 26 6.61 -7.55 5.65
C ARG A 26 7.25 -6.18 5.42
N ARG A 27 6.64 -5.12 5.96
CA ARG A 27 7.11 -3.73 5.90
C ARG A 27 8.45 -3.53 6.62
N ARG A 28 8.75 -4.33 7.65
CA ARG A 28 10.02 -4.26 8.39
C ARG A 28 11.18 -4.92 7.67
N GLU A 29 10.89 -5.82 6.73
CA GLU A 29 11.91 -6.53 5.93
C GLU A 29 12.42 -5.71 4.74
N GLU A 30 11.72 -4.62 4.39
CA GLU A 30 12.10 -3.74 3.28
C GLU A 30 13.18 -2.73 3.72
N GLU A 31 14.18 -2.49 2.86
CA GLU A 31 15.28 -1.57 3.14
C GLU A 31 14.79 -0.12 3.33
N ASP A 32 13.81 0.30 2.52
CA ASP A 32 13.07 1.56 2.68
C ASP A 32 11.70 1.22 3.29
N ILE A 33 11.62 1.26 4.63
CA ILE A 33 10.42 0.88 5.39
C ILE A 33 9.21 1.71 4.90
N PRO A 34 8.31 1.14 4.06
CA PRO A 34 7.28 1.94 3.44
C PRO A 34 6.22 2.32 4.49
N THR A 35 5.39 3.32 4.18
CA THR A 35 4.18 3.54 4.98
C THR A 35 3.16 2.42 4.71
N ARG A 36 2.19 2.22 5.60
CA ARG A 36 1.15 1.19 5.39
C ARG A 36 0.41 1.37 4.04
N PRO A 37 -0.02 2.58 3.65
CA PRO A 37 -0.61 2.81 2.33
C PRO A 37 0.34 2.49 1.16
N GLU A 38 1.63 2.86 1.29
CA GLU A 38 2.61 2.55 0.24
C GLU A 38 2.85 1.05 0.10
N MET A 39 2.89 0.30 1.21
CA MET A 39 3.04 -1.16 1.17
C MET A 39 1.84 -1.82 0.46
N VAL A 40 0.62 -1.38 0.76
CA VAL A 40 -0.58 -1.86 0.07
C VAL A 40 -0.52 -1.52 -1.42
N ARG A 41 -0.07 -0.31 -1.78
CA ARG A 41 0.11 0.08 -3.19
C ARG A 41 1.12 -0.85 -3.89
N ARG A 42 2.28 -1.12 -3.31
CA ARG A 42 3.30 -2.02 -3.88
C ARG A 42 2.73 -3.43 -4.10
N ILE A 43 2.00 -3.98 -3.13
CA ILE A 43 1.38 -5.31 -3.24
C ILE A 43 0.34 -5.34 -4.35
N LEU A 44 -0.53 -4.32 -4.44
CA LEU A 44 -1.54 -4.26 -5.49
C LEU A 44 -0.90 -4.11 -6.88
N GLN A 45 0.11 -3.27 -7.01
CA GLN A 45 0.87 -3.11 -8.25
C GLN A 45 1.54 -4.42 -8.66
N ASP A 46 2.24 -5.09 -7.74
CA ASP A 46 2.87 -6.40 -7.97
C ASP A 46 1.84 -7.46 -8.38
N TYR A 47 0.66 -7.47 -7.74
CA TYR A 47 -0.42 -8.40 -8.05
C TYR A 47 -0.94 -8.22 -9.49
N PHE A 48 -1.24 -6.98 -9.88
CA PHE A 48 -1.76 -6.67 -11.22
C PHE A 48 -0.69 -6.71 -12.31
N ASP A 49 0.57 -6.38 -12.01
CA ASP A 49 1.70 -6.50 -12.93
C ASP A 49 1.95 -7.97 -13.32
N LYS A 50 1.83 -8.88 -12.34
CA LYS A 50 1.92 -10.33 -12.57
C LYS A 50 0.71 -10.93 -13.31
N GLY A 51 -0.26 -10.11 -13.73
CA GLY A 51 -1.43 -10.53 -14.48
C GLY A 51 -2.35 -11.49 -13.71
N ARG A 52 -2.37 -11.41 -12.38
CA ARG A 52 -3.31 -12.15 -11.52
C ARG A 52 -4.58 -11.36 -11.24
#